data_AF-A0AA96X9G2-F1
#
_entry.id   AF-A0AA96X9G2-F1
#
_cell.length_a   1.000
_cell.length_b   1.000
_cell.length_c   1.000
_cell.angle_alpha   90.00
_cell.angle_beta   90.00
_cell.angle_gamma   90.00
#
_symmetry.space_group_name_H-M   'P 1'
#
loop_
_entity.id
_entity.type
_entity.pdbx_description
1 polymer ?
#
loop_
_entity_poly.entity_id
_entity_poly.type
_entity_poly.pdbx_seq_one_letter_code
_entity_poly.pdbx_strand_id
1 'polypeptide(L)'
;MKKHSILFSGLLGLVVSLGALNAFAEADPEESKEQSDEQLSECFAATLWQVSGRSLNKGEVPEKTVKVPEGWKVVGGGIGGARGEALMILCR
;
A
#
# COMPACT_ATOMS: atom_id res chain seq x y z
N MET A 1 71.44 -13.80 0.18
CA MET A 1 71.95 -12.44 0.46
C MET A 1 70.77 -11.54 0.83
N LYS A 2 70.90 -10.79 1.95
CA LYS A 2 70.32 -9.47 2.34
C LYS A 2 68.90 -9.11 1.87
N LYS A 3 67.99 -8.49 2.65
CA LYS A 3 67.89 -8.02 4.05
C LYS A 3 66.43 -7.55 4.21
N HIS A 4 65.86 -7.70 5.40
CA HIS A 4 64.61 -7.07 5.85
C HIS A 4 64.67 -5.52 5.76
N SER A 5 63.55 -4.85 5.53
CA SER A 5 62.84 -4.11 6.60
C SER A 5 61.71 -3.22 6.07
N ILE A 6 60.63 -3.32 6.83
CA ILE A 6 59.39 -2.53 6.88
C ILE A 6 59.68 -1.10 7.37
N LEU A 7 58.88 -0.11 6.93
CA LEU A 7 58.41 1.07 7.70
C LEU A 7 57.30 1.75 6.86
N PHE A 8 56.03 1.58 7.21
CA PHE A 8 55.20 2.47 8.06
C PHE A 8 54.95 3.87 7.49
N SER A 9 53.68 4.14 7.17
CA SER A 9 52.94 5.43 7.24
C SER A 9 52.03 5.55 6.01
N GLY A 10 50.72 5.71 6.11
CA GLY A 10 49.83 5.79 7.25
C GLY A 10 48.43 5.48 6.74
N LEU A 11 47.65 4.79 7.56
CA LEU A 11 46.20 4.70 7.42
C LEU A 11 45.64 6.13 7.40
N LEU A 12 45.20 6.61 6.23
CA LEU A 12 44.20 7.67 6.19
C LEU A 12 42.83 6.98 6.15
N GLY A 13 42.31 6.73 7.35
CA GLY A 13 40.96 6.26 7.54
C GLY A 13 39.98 7.30 7.02
N LEU A 14 39.26 6.97 5.95
CA LEU A 14 38.07 7.70 5.57
C LEU A 14 36.97 7.31 6.57
N VAL A 15 36.83 8.12 7.62
CA VAL A 15 35.68 8.07 8.53
C VAL A 15 34.48 8.51 7.71
N VAL A 16 33.70 7.55 7.18
CA VAL A 16 32.35 7.82 6.69
C VAL A 16 31.53 8.14 7.92
N SER A 17 31.33 9.44 8.15
CA SER A 17 30.43 10.00 9.14
C SER A 17 29.04 9.38 8.99
N LEU A 18 28.68 8.47 9.91
CA LEU A 18 27.29 8.11 10.19
C LEU A 18 26.58 9.36 10.72
N GLY A 19 26.10 10.21 9.81
CA GLY A 19 25.50 11.50 10.16
C GLY A 19 24.32 11.91 9.29
N ALA A 20 23.80 11.02 8.43
CA ALA A 20 22.71 11.36 7.51
C ALA A 20 21.73 10.20 7.27
N LEU A 21 21.37 9.47 8.32
CA LEU A 21 20.33 8.43 8.28
C LEU A 21 19.30 8.56 9.42
N ASN A 22 19.04 9.79 9.89
CA ASN A 22 18.02 10.09 10.90
C ASN A 22 16.88 10.97 10.35
N ALA A 23 16.62 10.91 9.06
CA ALA A 23 15.44 11.52 8.46
C ALA A 23 14.67 10.41 7.74
N PHE A 24 13.41 10.21 8.14
CA PHE A 24 12.48 9.14 7.72
C PHE A 24 12.61 7.80 8.48
N ALA A 25 12.45 7.86 9.80
CA ALA A 25 11.99 6.69 10.56
C ALA A 25 11.03 7.11 11.70
N GLU A 26 10.13 8.07 11.42
CA GLU A 26 8.83 8.09 12.08
C GLU A 26 7.84 7.50 11.08
N ALA A 27 7.92 6.17 10.95
CA ALA A 27 6.73 5.42 10.64
C ALA A 27 5.86 5.53 11.90
N ASP A 28 4.79 6.33 11.80
CA ASP A 28 3.71 6.29 12.77
C ASP A 28 3.43 4.82 13.10
N PRO A 29 3.39 4.42 14.38
CA PRO A 29 2.92 3.08 14.72
C PRO A 29 1.54 2.97 14.09
N GLU A 30 1.39 2.03 13.16
CA GLU A 30 0.11 1.70 12.54
C GLU A 30 -0.92 1.69 13.66
N GLU A 31 -1.85 2.64 13.59
CA GLU A 31 -3.07 2.62 14.35
C GLU A 31 -3.74 1.31 13.93
N SER A 32 -3.45 0.25 14.68
CA SER A 32 -4.17 -1.00 14.63
C SER A 32 -5.56 -0.62 15.05
N LYS A 33 -6.38 -0.24 14.07
CA LYS A 33 -7.82 -0.18 14.23
C LYS A 33 -8.16 -1.51 14.84
N GLU A 34 -8.52 -1.45 16.11
CA GLU A 34 -9.09 -2.54 16.87
C GLU A 34 -10.38 -2.87 16.12
N GLN A 35 -10.22 -3.70 15.10
CA GLN A 35 -11.31 -4.24 14.31
C GLN A 35 -11.94 -5.20 15.28
N SER A 36 -12.92 -4.70 16.04
CA SER A 36 -13.80 -5.50 16.88
C SER A 36 -14.08 -6.80 16.13
N ASP A 37 -13.95 -7.94 16.82
CA ASP A 37 -14.30 -9.28 16.33
C ASP A 37 -15.80 -9.39 15.99
N GLU A 38 -16.33 -8.48 15.15
CA GLU A 38 -17.50 -8.72 14.35
C GLU A 38 -17.13 -9.88 13.45
N GLN A 39 -17.61 -11.06 13.83
CA GLN A 39 -17.50 -12.27 13.04
C GLN A 39 -18.27 -12.05 11.74
N LEU A 40 -17.57 -11.49 10.75
CA LEU A 40 -18.03 -11.38 9.38
C LEU A 40 -18.19 -12.80 8.84
N SER A 41 -19.43 -13.23 8.70
CA SER A 41 -19.80 -14.61 8.37
C SER A 41 -19.97 -14.81 6.87
N GLU A 42 -20.29 -13.74 6.15
CA GLU A 42 -20.58 -13.77 4.73
C GLU A 42 -19.86 -12.62 4.01
N CYS A 43 -19.16 -12.94 2.93
CA CYS A 43 -18.47 -11.96 2.09
C CYS A 43 -18.75 -12.22 0.61
N PHE A 44 -18.88 -11.14 -0.17
CA PHE A 44 -18.89 -11.21 -1.63
C PHE A 44 -18.17 -10.03 -2.26
N ALA A 45 -17.72 -10.23 -3.50
CA ALA A 45 -17.14 -9.18 -4.32
C ALA A 45 -18.19 -8.65 -5.31
N ALA A 46 -18.50 -7.36 -5.22
CA ALA A 46 -19.36 -6.65 -6.15
C ALA A 46 -18.52 -5.97 -7.24
N THR A 47 -18.83 -6.21 -8.51
CA THR A 47 -18.22 -5.47 -9.62
C THR A 47 -18.85 -4.08 -9.73
N LEU A 48 -17.99 -3.06 -9.77
CA LEU A 48 -18.40 -1.66 -9.91
C LEU A 48 -18.53 -1.27 -11.37
N TRP A 49 -19.33 -0.24 -11.62
CA TRP A 49 -19.43 0.38 -12.94
C TRP A 49 -18.06 0.94 -13.36
N GLN A 50 -17.59 0.52 -14.53
CA GLN A 50 -16.36 1.01 -15.12
C GLN A 50 -16.68 1.93 -16.30
N VAL A 51 -16.14 3.13 -16.27
CA VAL A 51 -16.27 4.11 -17.35
C VAL A 51 -14.91 4.71 -17.68
N SER A 52 -14.65 4.94 -18.96
CA SER A 52 -13.42 5.62 -19.38
C SER A 52 -13.47 7.10 -18.98
N GLY A 53 -12.31 7.72 -18.75
CA GLY A 53 -12.25 9.17 -18.47
C GLY A 53 -12.87 10.02 -19.59
N ARG A 54 -12.77 9.58 -20.85
CA ARG A 54 -13.41 10.25 -21.99
C ARG A 54 -14.94 10.20 -21.89
N SER A 55 -15.50 9.05 -21.54
CA SER A 55 -16.94 8.86 -21.33
C SER A 55 -17.44 9.65 -20.13
N LEU A 56 -16.68 9.63 -19.03
CA LEU A 56 -17.00 10.42 -17.83
C LEU A 56 -17.05 11.93 -18.16
N ASN A 57 -16.09 12.43 -18.94
CA ASN A 57 -16.06 13.83 -19.40
C ASN A 57 -17.20 14.19 -20.35
N LYS A 58 -17.88 13.20 -20.94
CA LYS A 58 -19.10 13.38 -21.75
C LYS A 58 -20.38 13.32 -20.91
N GLY A 59 -20.27 13.15 -19.59
CA GLY A 59 -21.40 13.00 -18.68
C GLY A 59 -21.97 11.58 -18.61
N GLU A 60 -21.25 10.57 -19.11
CA GLU A 60 -21.62 9.17 -18.91
C GLU A 60 -21.28 8.77 -17.47
N VAL A 61 -22.15 9.13 -16.53
CA VAL A 61 -22.11 8.69 -15.13
C VAL A 61 -23.14 7.58 -14.93
N PRO A 62 -22.85 6.59 -14.06
CA PRO A 62 -23.85 5.58 -13.73
C PRO A 62 -25.08 6.26 -13.11
N GLU A 63 -26.26 5.93 -13.63
CA GLU A 63 -27.54 6.48 -13.15
C GLU A 63 -27.83 6.14 -11.68
N LYS A 64 -27.16 5.11 -11.15
CA LYS A 64 -27.32 4.64 -9.77
C LYS A 64 -25.94 4.45 -9.14
N THR A 65 -25.75 5.05 -7.98
CA THR A 65 -24.64 4.73 -7.09
C THR A 65 -24.90 3.38 -6.43
N VAL A 66 -23.85 2.57 -6.25
CA VAL A 66 -23.95 1.34 -5.47
C VAL A 66 -24.25 1.72 -4.03
N LYS A 67 -25.46 1.38 -3.56
CA LYS A 67 -25.82 1.53 -2.15
C LYS A 67 -25.40 0.26 -1.43
N VAL A 68 -24.61 0.42 -0.37
CA VAL A 68 -24.28 -0.69 0.53
C VAL A 68 -25.57 -1.11 1.25
N PRO A 69 -26.01 -2.37 1.16
CA PRO A 69 -27.21 -2.83 1.85
C PRO A 69 -27.06 -2.70 3.38
N GLU A 70 -28.19 -2.57 4.09
CA GLU A 70 -28.17 -2.52 5.55
C GLU A 70 -27.56 -3.79 6.13
N GLY A 71 -26.72 -3.63 7.17
CA GLY A 71 -25.97 -4.72 7.80
C GLY A 71 -24.70 -5.16 7.06
N TRP A 72 -24.41 -4.61 5.88
CA TRP A 72 -23.16 -4.89 5.17
C TRP A 72 -22.14 -3.78 5.37
N LYS A 73 -20.85 -4.15 5.38
CA LYS A 73 -19.73 -3.23 5.54
C LYS A 73 -18.74 -3.41 4.39
N VAL A 74 -18.19 -2.28 3.92
CA VAL A 74 -17.07 -2.29 2.97
C VAL A 74 -15.81 -2.66 3.75
N VAL A 75 -15.24 -3.81 3.42
CA VAL A 75 -14.01 -4.28 4.07
C VAL A 75 -12.77 -4.15 3.17
N GLY A 76 -12.98 -3.86 1.89
CA GLY A 76 -11.89 -3.68 0.94
C GLY A 76 -12.35 -3.50 -0.50
N GLY A 77 -11.38 -3.49 -1.40
CA GLY A 77 -11.60 -3.39 -2.83
C GLY A 77 -10.42 -3.96 -3.61
N GLY A 78 -10.59 -4.06 -4.92
CA GLY A 78 -9.57 -4.61 -5.79
C GLY A 78 -9.92 -4.46 -7.26
N ILE A 79 -9.19 -5.21 -8.09
CA ILE A 79 -9.42 -5.31 -9.52
C ILE A 79 -9.59 -6.80 -9.85
N GLY A 80 -10.63 -7.14 -10.61
CA GLY A 80 -10.86 -8.52 -11.02
C GLY A 80 -11.91 -8.63 -12.12
N GLY A 81 -12.16 -9.86 -12.59
CA GLY A 81 -12.99 -10.11 -13.76
C GLY A 81 -12.20 -10.13 -15.08
N ALA A 82 -12.88 -10.43 -16.19
CA ALA A 82 -12.23 -10.66 -17.48
C ALA A 82 -11.68 -9.38 -18.12
N ARG A 83 -12.12 -8.20 -17.66
CA ARG A 83 -11.73 -6.90 -18.22
C ARG A 83 -11.02 -6.01 -17.19
N GLY A 84 -10.64 -6.57 -16.05
CA GLY A 84 -10.00 -5.80 -14.97
C GLY A 84 -10.95 -4.78 -14.39
N GLU A 85 -12.19 -5.19 -14.13
CA GLU A 85 -13.20 -4.36 -13.52
C GLU A 85 -12.85 -4.04 -12.06
N ALA A 86 -13.24 -2.85 -11.60
CA ALA A 86 -13.09 -2.48 -10.19
C ALA A 86 -14.05 -3.31 -9.33
N LEU A 87 -13.56 -3.81 -8.20
CA LEU A 87 -14.32 -4.63 -7.25
C LEU A 87 -14.41 -3.93 -5.89
N MET A 88 -15.56 -4.10 -5.23
CA MET A 88 -15.79 -3.74 -3.84
C MET A 88 -16.12 -5.01 -3.05
N ILE A 89 -15.44 -5.24 -1.93
CA ILE A 89 -15.67 -6.40 -1.07
C ILE A 89 -16.60 -5.96 0.07
N LEU A 90 -17.75 -6.63 0.16
CA LEU A 90 -18.75 -6.42 1.18
C LEU A 90 -18.81 -7.64 2.07
N CYS A 91 -18.82 -7.43 3.38
CA CYS A 91 -19.04 -8.49 4.36
C CYS A 91 -20.11 -8.12 5.39
N ARG A 92 -20.72 -9.12 6.02
CA ARG A 92 -21.64 -8.99 7.16
C ARG A 92 -21.48 -10.11 8.17
#